data_AF-A0A7G7W2Z8-F1
#
_entry.id   AF-A0A7G7W2Z8-F1
#
_cell.length_a   1.000
_cell.length_b   1.000
_cell.length_c   1.000
_cell.angle_alpha   90.00
_cell.angle_beta   90.00
_cell.angle_gamma   90.00
#
_symmetry.space_group_name_H-M   'P 1'
#
loop_
_entity.id
_entity.type
_entity.pdbx_description
1 polymer ?
#
loop_
_entity_poly.entity_id
_entity_poly.type
_entity_poly.pdbx_seq_one_letter_code
_entity_poly.pdbx_strand_id
1 'polypeptide(L)'
;MAYPVEFPEQNAVLQKPANMTEEECRSLPILRKDGQCISVWKLTPEEMVSVNLTQSVVVGVLSGHTQPPIWIEAAAPAEAGELPEETQLQMNLVEELGTLGVRVFLFSDQLDEIEKKRGEKLLEYLKAALHTYKEATHK
;
A
#
# COMPACT_ATOMS: atom_id res chain seq x y z
N MET A 1 3.95 -4.47 2.77
CA MET A 1 5.23 -3.74 2.72
C MET A 1 5.74 -3.72 1.31
N ALA A 2 5.96 -2.52 0.81
CA ALA A 2 6.46 -2.26 -0.53
C ALA A 2 7.76 -3.01 -0.75
N TYR A 3 7.97 -3.49 -1.97
CA TYR A 3 9.19 -4.23 -2.30
C TYR A 3 9.84 -3.66 -3.56
N PRO A 4 11.18 -3.67 -3.61
CA PRO A 4 11.88 -3.28 -4.82
C PRO A 4 11.62 -4.30 -5.93
N VAL A 5 11.52 -3.80 -7.16
CA VAL A 5 11.29 -4.64 -8.34
C VAL A 5 12.37 -4.39 -9.38
N GLU A 6 12.69 -5.43 -10.15
CA GLU A 6 13.51 -5.26 -11.33
C GLU A 6 12.77 -4.47 -12.41
N PHE A 7 13.50 -3.67 -13.18
CA PHE A 7 12.94 -2.84 -14.24
C PHE A 7 13.92 -2.71 -15.42
N PRO A 8 13.44 -2.48 -16.66
CA PRO A 8 14.27 -2.58 -17.87
C PRO A 8 15.50 -1.67 -17.89
N GLU A 9 15.39 -0.48 -17.28
CA GLU A 9 16.46 0.52 -17.28
C GLU A 9 17.51 0.30 -16.18
N GLN A 10 17.35 -0.71 -15.32
CA GLN A 10 18.30 -0.97 -14.24
C GLN A 10 19.70 -1.32 -14.78
N ASN A 11 20.74 -0.85 -14.09
CA ASN A 11 22.14 -1.08 -14.48
C ASN A 11 23.07 -1.47 -13.32
N ALA A 12 22.55 -1.53 -12.09
CA ALA A 12 23.29 -2.01 -10.93
C ALA A 12 22.32 -2.58 -9.87
N VAL A 13 22.88 -3.33 -8.91
CA VAL A 13 22.15 -3.84 -7.74
C VAL A 13 22.93 -3.48 -6.49
N LEU A 14 22.30 -2.71 -5.60
CA LEU A 14 22.86 -2.45 -4.27
C LEU A 14 22.59 -3.67 -3.39
N GLN A 15 23.66 -4.22 -2.82
CA GLN A 15 23.57 -5.37 -1.94
C GLN A 15 23.25 -4.91 -0.51
N LYS A 16 22.58 -5.77 0.24
CA LYS A 16 22.36 -5.56 1.67
C LYS A 16 23.69 -5.48 2.44
N PRO A 17 23.72 -4.81 3.60
CA PRO A 17 24.85 -4.89 4.52
C PRO A 17 25.17 -6.35 4.89
N ALA A 18 26.46 -6.65 5.04
CA ALA A 18 26.93 -8.02 5.30
C ALA A 18 26.37 -8.63 6.60
N ASN A 19 25.98 -7.79 7.56
CA ASN A 19 25.45 -8.15 8.87
C ASN A 19 23.92 -8.24 8.94
N MET A 20 23.20 -8.02 7.83
CA MET A 20 21.74 -8.12 7.79
C MET A 20 21.30 -9.36 7.02
N THR A 21 20.17 -9.96 7.39
CA THR A 21 19.53 -11.02 6.59
C THR A 21 18.79 -10.43 5.38
N GLU A 22 18.37 -11.29 4.44
CA GLU A 22 17.59 -10.84 3.28
C GLU A 22 16.20 -10.34 3.70
N GLU A 23 15.64 -10.89 4.78
CA GLU A 23 14.37 -10.43 5.36
C GLU A 23 14.50 -9.03 5.99
N GLU A 24 15.65 -8.72 6.59
CA GLU A 24 15.92 -7.42 7.21
C GLU A 24 16.25 -6.33 6.19
N CYS A 25 16.98 -6.68 5.14
CA CYS A 25 17.34 -5.76 4.08
C CYS A 25 17.51 -6.53 2.76
N ARG A 26 16.66 -6.22 1.78
CA ARG A 26 16.70 -6.86 0.47
C ARG A 26 17.68 -6.16 -0.45
N SER A 27 18.21 -6.92 -1.41
CA SER A 27 18.94 -6.32 -2.53
C SER A 27 18.06 -5.34 -3.32
N LEU A 28 18.64 -4.22 -3.76
CA LEU A 28 17.92 -3.13 -4.41
C LEU A 28 18.41 -2.92 -5.85
N PRO A 29 17.63 -3.32 -6.87
CA PRO A 29 17.92 -2.99 -8.26
C PRO A 29 17.81 -1.48 -8.49
N ILE A 30 18.80 -0.89 -9.15
CA ILE A 30 18.86 0.55 -9.41
C ILE A 30 19.29 0.88 -10.83
N LEU A 31 18.89 2.07 -11.27
CA LEU A 31 19.52 2.81 -12.36
C LEU A 31 20.42 3.88 -11.73
N ARG A 32 21.72 3.74 -11.94
CA ARG A 32 22.71 4.79 -11.67
C ARG A 32 22.86 5.66 -12.91
N LYS A 33 22.43 6.92 -12.81
CA LYS A 33 22.48 7.90 -13.89
C LYS A 33 22.66 9.30 -13.33
N ASP A 34 23.58 10.08 -13.91
CA ASP A 34 23.79 11.51 -13.57
C ASP A 34 23.97 11.80 -12.07
N GLY A 35 24.70 10.91 -11.37
CA GLY A 35 24.94 11.05 -9.92
C GLY A 35 23.76 10.65 -9.03
N GLN A 36 22.67 10.13 -9.61
CA GLN A 36 21.48 9.67 -8.90
C GLN A 36 21.40 8.15 -8.86
N CYS A 37 20.70 7.63 -7.86
CA CYS A 37 20.28 6.23 -7.76
C CYS A 37 18.76 6.19 -7.81
N ILE A 38 18.21 5.63 -8.89
CA ILE A 38 16.77 5.49 -9.10
C ILE A 38 16.41 4.04 -8.83
N SER A 39 15.40 3.79 -8.00
CA SER A 39 14.85 2.45 -7.75
C SER A 39 13.35 2.46 -7.97
N VAL A 40 12.79 1.32 -8.36
CA VAL A 40 11.35 1.15 -8.59
C VAL A 40 10.80 0.21 -7.53
N TRP A 41 9.67 0.60 -6.95
CA TRP A 41 9.02 -0.14 -5.88
C TRP A 41 7.58 -0.46 -6.26
N LYS A 42 7.14 -1.65 -5.86
CA LYS A 42 5.76 -2.06 -6.00
C LYS A 42 5.11 -2.07 -4.62
N LEU A 43 4.04 -1.29 -4.50
CA LEU A 43 3.18 -1.30 -3.33
C LEU A 43 2.34 -2.58 -3.34
N THR A 44 2.05 -3.10 -2.14
CA THR A 44 1.06 -4.16 -2.00
C THR A 44 -0.35 -3.62 -2.26
N PRO A 45 -1.35 -4.47 -2.53
CA PRO A 45 -2.73 -4.02 -2.70
C PRO A 45 -3.25 -3.21 -1.51
N GLU A 46 -2.89 -3.60 -0.29
CA GLU A 46 -3.27 -2.91 0.95
C GLU A 46 -2.62 -1.52 1.02
N GLU A 47 -1.36 -1.42 0.65
CA GLU A 47 -0.64 -0.14 0.57
C GLU A 47 -1.20 0.78 -0.50
N MET A 48 -1.61 0.25 -1.66
CA MET A 48 -2.28 1.05 -2.70
C MET A 48 -3.57 1.68 -2.18
N VAL A 49 -4.32 0.99 -1.33
CA VAL A 49 -5.52 1.52 -0.69
C VAL A 49 -5.14 2.61 0.30
N SER A 50 -4.13 2.35 1.14
CA SER A 50 -3.60 3.36 2.07
C SER A 50 -3.14 4.62 1.35
N VAL A 51 -2.40 4.52 0.24
CA VAL A 51 -2.00 5.68 -0.58
C VAL A 51 -3.21 6.40 -1.15
N ASN A 52 -4.23 5.70 -1.67
CA ASN A 52 -5.42 6.36 -2.19
C ASN A 52 -6.19 7.14 -1.11
N LEU A 53 -6.16 6.68 0.13
CA LEU A 53 -6.86 7.33 1.23
C LEU A 53 -6.05 8.45 1.90
N THR A 54 -4.77 8.21 2.12
CA THR A 54 -3.87 9.16 2.81
C THR A 54 -3.19 10.13 1.86
N GLN A 55 -3.26 9.85 0.55
CA GLN A 55 -2.57 10.57 -0.53
C GLN A 55 -1.06 10.73 -0.24
N SER A 56 -0.48 9.78 0.50
CA SER A 56 0.86 9.90 1.08
C SER A 56 1.67 8.62 0.93
N VAL A 57 2.98 8.78 0.74
CA VAL A 57 3.98 7.70 0.78
C VAL A 57 5.12 8.19 1.66
N VAL A 58 5.54 7.34 2.60
CA VAL A 58 6.69 7.62 3.47
C VAL A 58 7.92 6.94 2.90
N VAL A 59 9.01 7.70 2.83
CA VAL A 59 10.33 7.20 2.43
C VAL A 59 11.27 7.37 3.61
N GLY A 60 11.76 6.25 4.12
CA GLY A 60 12.78 6.22 5.16
C GLY A 60 14.16 5.98 4.57
N VAL A 61 15.14 6.77 5.02
CA VAL A 61 16.56 6.60 4.68
C VAL A 61 17.35 6.53 5.97
N LEU A 62 18.06 5.42 6.21
CA LEU A 62 18.82 5.25 7.44
C LEU A 62 20.08 6.14 7.43
N SER A 63 20.00 7.37 7.96
CA SER A 63 21.12 8.31 7.94
C SER A 63 22.39 7.79 8.66
N GLY A 64 23.58 8.23 8.22
CA GLY A 64 24.85 7.96 8.91
C GLY A 64 25.89 7.17 8.10
N HIS A 65 25.55 6.76 6.87
CA HIS A 65 26.42 5.97 5.99
C HIS A 65 26.37 6.48 4.54
N THR A 66 27.36 6.16 3.73
CA THR A 66 27.44 6.55 2.30
C THR A 66 26.43 5.83 1.40
N GLN A 67 25.91 4.68 1.83
CA GLN A 67 24.88 3.89 1.12
C GLN A 67 23.90 3.30 2.14
N PRO A 68 22.99 4.13 2.66
CA PRO A 68 22.09 3.71 3.72
C PRO A 68 20.97 2.80 3.20
N PRO A 69 20.52 1.81 3.99
CA PRO A 69 19.25 1.14 3.76
C PRO A 69 18.11 2.15 3.60
N ILE A 70 17.20 1.86 2.68
CA ILE A 70 15.98 2.63 2.45
C ILE A 70 14.76 1.73 2.56
N TRP A 71 13.63 2.31 2.92
CA TRP A 71 12.33 1.63 2.91
C TRP A 71 11.23 2.56 2.44
N ILE A 72 10.16 1.97 1.91
CA ILE A 72 8.96 2.67 1.44
C ILE A 72 7.75 2.06 2.14
N GLU A 73 6.85 2.92 2.60
CA GLU A 73 5.59 2.52 3.21
C GLU A 73 4.45 3.44 2.77
N ALA A 74 3.26 2.87 2.61
CA ALA A 74 2.04 3.64 2.46
C ALA A 74 1.45 3.93 3.84
N ALA A 75 1.82 5.06 4.41
CA ALA A 75 1.33 5.55 5.69
C ALA A 75 0.99 7.04 5.61
N ALA A 76 0.11 7.49 6.49
CA ALA A 76 -0.01 8.91 6.77
C ALA A 76 1.34 9.45 7.29
N PRO A 77 1.60 10.77 7.14
CA PRO A 77 2.83 11.38 7.64
C PRO A 77 3.07 10.97 9.10
N ALA A 78 4.31 10.67 9.50
CA ALA A 78 4.62 10.19 10.85
C ALA A 78 4.23 11.18 11.98
N GLU A 79 3.90 12.43 11.63
CA GLU A 79 3.38 13.46 12.54
C GLU A 79 1.85 13.62 12.49
N ALA A 80 1.18 13.04 11.50
CA ALA A 80 -0.26 12.86 11.55
C ALA A 80 -0.51 11.73 12.56
N GLY A 81 -1.28 12.02 13.62
CA GLY A 81 -1.66 11.02 14.62
C GLY A 81 -2.49 9.87 14.04
N GLU A 82 -3.27 9.20 14.90
CA GLU A 82 -4.21 8.15 14.44
C GLU A 82 -5.01 8.64 13.22
N LEU A 83 -5.10 7.78 12.20
CA LEU A 83 -5.91 8.06 11.03
C LEU A 83 -7.35 8.38 11.47
N PRO A 84 -8.05 9.30 10.79
CA PRO A 84 -9.47 9.54 11.07
C PRO A 84 -10.24 8.20 11.06
N GLU A 85 -11.18 8.03 11.99
CA GLU A 85 -11.95 6.79 12.16
C GLU A 85 -12.61 6.31 10.85
N GLU A 86 -13.07 7.26 10.03
CA GLU A 86 -13.64 6.99 8.70
C GLU A 86 -12.62 6.36 7.74
N THR A 87 -11.37 6.86 7.73
CA THR A 87 -10.28 6.30 6.94
C THR A 87 -9.92 4.90 7.41
N GLN A 88 -9.89 4.68 8.72
CA GLN A 88 -9.64 3.35 9.29
C GLN A 88 -10.75 2.36 8.91
N LEU A 89 -12.02 2.78 8.97
CA LEU A 89 -13.17 1.97 8.59
C LEU A 89 -13.14 1.60 7.10
N GLN A 90 -12.78 2.57 6.25
CA GLN A 90 -12.62 2.38 4.82
C GLN A 90 -11.49 1.38 4.50
N MET A 91 -10.35 1.45 5.19
CA MET A 91 -9.26 0.48 5.05
C MET A 91 -9.69 -0.93 5.45
N ASN A 92 -10.31 -1.08 6.63
CA ASN A 92 -10.79 -2.37 7.14
C ASN A 92 -11.78 -3.03 6.17
N LEU A 93 -12.69 -2.23 5.58
CA LEU A 93 -13.66 -2.72 4.60
C LEU A 93 -13.00 -3.22 3.32
N VAL A 94 -12.01 -2.49 2.79
CA VAL A 94 -11.31 -2.92 1.57
C VAL A 94 -10.51 -4.19 1.84
N GLU A 95 -9.89 -4.31 3.01
CA GLU A 95 -9.19 -5.52 3.43
C GLU A 95 -10.15 -6.72 3.54
N GLU A 96 -11.27 -6.58 4.27
CA GLU A 96 -12.29 -7.62 4.39
C GLU A 96 -12.80 -8.08 3.01
N LEU A 97 -13.12 -7.14 2.13
CA LEU A 97 -13.59 -7.47 0.77
C LEU A 97 -12.48 -8.09 -0.09
N GLY A 98 -11.24 -7.66 0.10
CA GLY A 98 -10.05 -8.25 -0.53
C GLY A 98 -9.87 -9.72 -0.18
N THR A 99 -10.12 -10.12 1.07
CA THR A 99 -10.06 -11.55 1.48
C THR A 99 -11.10 -12.42 0.78
N LEU A 100 -12.20 -11.81 0.31
CA LEU A 100 -13.24 -12.48 -0.48
C LEU A 100 -12.97 -12.46 -1.99
N GLY A 101 -11.80 -11.98 -2.40
CA GLY A 101 -11.43 -11.82 -3.81
C GLY A 101 -12.10 -10.63 -4.50
N VAL A 102 -12.77 -9.75 -3.74
CA VAL A 102 -13.42 -8.55 -4.27
C VAL A 102 -12.46 -7.37 -4.19
N ARG A 103 -12.08 -6.81 -5.34
CA ARG A 103 -11.30 -5.56 -5.38
C ARG A 103 -12.24 -4.37 -5.36
N VAL A 104 -12.09 -3.52 -4.34
CA VAL A 104 -12.80 -2.25 -4.25
C VAL A 104 -11.81 -1.11 -4.45
N PHE A 105 -12.16 -0.17 -5.33
CA PHE A 105 -11.43 1.07 -5.49
C PHE A 105 -12.21 2.18 -4.78
N LEU A 106 -11.61 2.76 -3.75
CA LEU A 106 -12.14 3.94 -3.09
C LEU A 106 -11.67 5.15 -3.88
N PHE A 107 -12.61 5.86 -4.51
CA PHE A 107 -12.33 7.11 -5.18
C PHE A 107 -12.73 8.24 -4.24
N SER A 108 -11.77 9.00 -3.73
CA SER A 108 -12.07 10.29 -3.14
C SER A 108 -12.15 11.32 -4.27
N ASP A 109 -13.26 12.06 -4.26
CA ASP A 109 -13.40 13.44 -4.73
C ASP A 109 -13.87 13.73 -6.16
N GLN A 110 -14.16 12.75 -7.01
CA GLN A 110 -14.81 13.00 -8.32
C GLN A 110 -15.93 12.02 -8.70
N LEU A 111 -16.67 11.49 -7.72
CA LEU A 111 -17.87 10.71 -8.03
C LEU A 111 -19.07 11.63 -8.15
N ASP A 112 -19.77 11.57 -9.28
CA ASP A 112 -21.05 12.26 -9.42
C ASP A 112 -22.10 11.65 -8.46
N GLU A 113 -23.23 12.35 -8.27
CA GLU A 113 -24.32 11.90 -7.39
C GLU A 113 -24.88 10.50 -7.76
N ILE A 114 -24.77 10.10 -9.03
CA ILE A 114 -25.24 8.81 -9.51
C ILE A 114 -24.26 7.72 -9.10
N GLU A 115 -22.96 7.97 -9.24
CA GLU A 115 -21.88 7.07 -8.83
C GLU A 115 -21.84 6.87 -7.32
N LYS A 116 -22.07 7.94 -6.53
CA LYS A 116 -22.23 7.84 -5.07
C LYS A 116 -23.37 6.90 -4.68
N LYS A 117 -24.58 7.13 -5.22
CA LYS A 117 -25.74 6.27 -4.95
C LYS A 117 -25.54 4.82 -5.39
N ARG A 118 -24.81 4.60 -6.49
CA ARG A 118 -24.43 3.25 -6.93
C ARG A 118 -23.47 2.60 -5.95
N GLY A 119 -22.46 3.34 -5.47
CA GLY A 119 -21.52 2.87 -4.46
C GLY A 119 -22.20 2.50 -3.14
N GLU A 120 -23.08 3.36 -2.63
CA GLU A 120 -23.86 3.10 -1.40
C GLU A 120 -24.71 1.83 -1.51
N LYS A 121 -25.40 1.66 -2.65
CA LYS A 121 -26.21 0.47 -2.91
C LYS A 121 -25.36 -0.79 -3.04
N LEU A 122 -24.19 -0.69 -3.67
CA LEU A 122 -23.24 -1.81 -3.76
C LEU A 122 -22.73 -2.21 -2.38
N LEU A 123 -22.43 -1.23 -1.53
CA LEU A 123 -21.99 -1.45 -0.15
C LEU A 123 -23.07 -2.14 0.68
N GLU A 124 -24.33 -1.75 0.52
CA GLU A 124 -25.46 -2.41 1.17
C GLU A 124 -25.59 -3.89 0.77
N TYR A 125 -25.47 -4.19 -0.53
CA TYR A 125 -25.46 -5.57 -1.02
C TYR A 125 -24.29 -6.38 -0.48
N LEU A 126 -23.09 -5.80 -0.44
CA LEU A 126 -21.90 -6.47 0.09
C LEU A 126 -22.05 -6.76 1.59
N LYS A 127 -22.57 -5.82 2.38
CA LYS A 127 -22.87 -6.03 3.81
C LYS A 127 -23.88 -7.16 4.02
N ALA A 128 -24.96 -7.19 3.22
CA ALA A 128 -25.96 -8.25 3.30
C ALA A 128 -25.37 -9.62 2.94
N ALA A 129 -24.58 -9.70 1.85
CA ALA A 129 -23.92 -10.93 1.44
C ALA A 129 -22.91 -11.43 2.49
N LEU A 130 -22.15 -10.53 3.10
CA LEU A 130 -21.21 -10.84 4.17
C LEU A 130 -21.92 -11.41 5.40
N HIS A 131 -23.07 -10.84 5.79
CA HIS A 131 -23.91 -11.34 6.88
C HIS A 131 -24.36 -12.78 6.61
N THR A 132 -24.93 -13.02 5.42
CA THR A 132 -25.38 -14.36 5.02
C THR A 132 -24.23 -15.37 4.97
N TYR A 133 -23.04 -14.98 4.50
CA TYR A 133 -21.87 -15.84 4.50
C TYR A 133 -21.44 -16.22 5.93
N LYS A 134 -21.35 -15.24 6.85
CA LYS A 134 -20.99 -15.48 8.25
C LYS A 134 -21.99 -16.43 8.94
N GLU A 135 -23.29 -16.30 8.65
CA GLU A 135 -24.32 -17.22 9.15
C GLU A 135 -24.18 -18.64 8.58
N ALA A 136 -23.71 -18.78 7.34
CA ALA A 136 -23.54 -20.07 6.69
C ALA A 136 -22.28 -20.82 7.16
N THR A 137 -21.22 -20.09 7.54
CA THR A 137 -19.94 -20.69 7.98
C THR A 137 -19.83 -20.94 9.48
N HIS A 138 -20.73 -20.38 10.30
CA HIS A 138 -20.80 -20.63 11.75
C HIS A 138 -21.84 -21.70 12.16
N LYS A 139 -22.28 -22.54 11.20
CA LYS A 139 -23.02 -23.80 11.45
C LYS A 139 -22.12 -25.00 11.18
#